data_AF-A0A0R0BU24-F1
#
_entry.id   AF-A0A0R0BU24-F1
#
_cell.length_a   1.000
_cell.length_b   1.000
_cell.length_c   1.000
_cell.angle_alpha   90.00
_cell.angle_beta   90.00
_cell.angle_gamma   90.00
#
_symmetry.space_group_name_H-M   'P 1'
#
loop_
_entity.id
_entity.type
_entity.pdbx_description
1 polymer ?
#
loop_
_entity_poly.entity_id
_entity_poly.type
_entity_poly.pdbx_seq_one_letter_code
_entity_poly.pdbx_strand_id
1 'polypeptide(L)'
;MSVLSPKAESLLTALASQPGVTQQHMDGLRDAITSSPALVDLFNDTLANSSGSKPALTTLGLLAPGSNLGAQYDPTTGSLNLDLNSLFLASLDRPNSGVLTFLFAHELEHARNASQMADVWMDYHRDARKVADAGGEPPRDYSAPLETYLNQTRWDEASAQVRGLNILADRLQAEGKAVNESELLTLGGRRMEDFFLYDSVSNAYTWKPGYSPNPDNTLTLDAGNQAAIDQHYYNKPPEILRMGVSGHSDYPHFYAATALQVIANAEQAAHGVWDNHTALPISLDMGKLGLRPELLNCNGINLGGSGRTLAIQDTGDPNLPFYALPHHVPAPNVPHGLHGPAAPGSVTLPPPMAPMATPPALAPAGAGPATSQLGQSATLAGMPLAAAPPSHHQRTDPLLAQIQGKVAQLDAAQGKPWDQHSANLSASLYASAREHGFERVDHVLLSQATATQPAGAHVFLVQGSPDDPAHRRAQLPTAEAVAAPESQSLQRAQALEAPQHADHPLQAQQQEHSQQAAMRHH
;
A
#
# COMPACT_ATOMS: atom_id res chain seq x y z
N MET A 1 -18.02 -24.17 -29.05
CA MET A 1 -17.45 -23.95 -27.71
C MET A 1 -16.01 -23.54 -27.92
N SER A 2 -15.61 -22.41 -27.36
CA SER A 2 -14.22 -21.94 -27.37
C SER A 2 -13.35 -22.92 -26.60
N VAL A 3 -12.13 -23.19 -27.08
CA VAL A 3 -11.19 -24.14 -26.47
C VAL A 3 -9.86 -23.45 -26.27
N LEU A 4 -9.18 -23.74 -25.16
CA LEU A 4 -7.85 -23.22 -24.88
C LEU A 4 -6.88 -23.60 -26.00
N SER A 5 -6.13 -22.61 -26.48
CA SER A 5 -5.08 -22.82 -27.46
C SER A 5 -3.94 -23.65 -26.87
N PRO A 6 -3.11 -24.32 -27.69
CA PRO A 6 -1.92 -25.02 -27.20
C PRO A 6 -0.98 -24.13 -26.38
N LYS A 7 -0.95 -22.82 -26.68
CA LYS A 7 -0.14 -21.84 -25.95
C LYS A 7 -0.71 -21.55 -24.57
N ALA A 8 -2.03 -21.40 -24.45
CA ALA A 8 -2.72 -21.26 -23.17
C ALA A 8 -2.51 -22.52 -22.30
N GLU A 9 -2.67 -23.71 -22.89
CA GLU A 9 -2.42 -24.98 -22.21
C GLU A 9 -0.98 -25.13 -21.73
N SER A 10 -0.01 -24.66 -22.53
CA SER A 10 1.41 -24.65 -22.14
C SER A 10 1.65 -23.77 -20.91
N LEU A 11 1.01 -22.59 -20.81
CA LEU A 11 1.17 -21.73 -19.64
C LEU A 11 0.53 -22.32 -18.38
N LEU A 12 -0.66 -22.94 -18.51
CA LEU A 12 -1.29 -23.65 -17.40
C LEU A 12 -0.43 -24.83 -16.92
N THR A 13 0.20 -25.54 -17.85
CA THR A 13 1.12 -26.66 -17.52
C THR A 13 2.38 -26.16 -16.80
N ALA A 14 2.93 -25.02 -17.23
CA ALA A 14 4.07 -24.39 -16.58
C ALA A 14 3.72 -23.93 -15.15
N LEU A 15 2.56 -23.31 -14.95
CA LEU A 15 2.07 -22.93 -13.62
C LEU A 15 1.88 -24.15 -12.71
N ALA A 16 1.29 -25.24 -13.23
CA ALA A 16 1.09 -26.48 -12.49
C ALA A 16 2.40 -27.12 -11.98
N SER A 17 3.54 -26.77 -12.58
CA SER A 17 4.86 -27.26 -12.21
C SER A 17 5.57 -26.39 -11.17
N GLN A 18 5.00 -25.24 -10.78
CA GLN A 18 5.61 -24.35 -9.80
C GLN A 18 5.49 -24.89 -8.37
N PRO A 19 6.48 -24.66 -7.49
CA PRO A 19 6.42 -25.09 -6.10
C PRO A 19 5.17 -24.59 -5.38
N GLY A 20 4.47 -25.50 -4.67
CA GLY A 20 3.25 -25.18 -3.92
C GLY A 20 1.95 -25.28 -4.73
N VAL A 21 2.02 -25.37 -6.06
CA VAL A 21 0.84 -25.60 -6.90
C VAL A 21 0.44 -27.08 -6.83
N THR A 22 -0.87 -27.34 -6.73
CA THR A 22 -1.44 -28.69 -6.61
C THR A 22 -2.49 -28.88 -7.69
N GLN A 23 -2.92 -30.12 -7.91
CA GLN A 23 -3.99 -30.41 -8.86
C GLN A 23 -5.27 -29.64 -8.49
N GLN A 24 -5.60 -29.56 -7.20
CA GLN A 24 -6.78 -28.83 -6.73
C GLN A 24 -6.73 -27.33 -7.09
N HIS A 25 -5.56 -26.68 -6.96
CA HIS A 25 -5.38 -25.29 -7.41
C HIS A 25 -5.64 -25.17 -8.92
N MET A 26 -5.12 -26.12 -9.71
CA MET A 26 -5.30 -26.11 -11.16
C MET A 26 -6.74 -26.42 -11.59
N ASP A 27 -7.47 -27.23 -10.83
CA ASP A 27 -8.89 -27.51 -11.07
C ASP A 27 -9.72 -26.23 -10.87
N GLY A 28 -9.46 -25.48 -9.79
CA GLY A 28 -10.08 -24.17 -9.54
C GLY A 28 -9.79 -23.15 -10.63
N LEU A 29 -8.52 -23.03 -11.06
CA LEU A 29 -8.14 -22.13 -12.15
C LEU A 29 -8.78 -22.53 -13.49
N ARG A 30 -8.78 -23.83 -13.82
CA ARG A 30 -9.39 -24.32 -15.06
C ARG A 30 -10.89 -24.05 -15.07
N ASP A 31 -11.59 -24.33 -13.98
CA ASP A 31 -13.02 -24.01 -13.87
C ASP A 31 -13.28 -22.52 -14.09
N ALA A 32 -12.51 -21.64 -13.43
CA ALA A 32 -12.64 -20.20 -13.54
C ALA A 32 -12.45 -19.69 -14.99
N ILE A 33 -11.55 -20.32 -15.76
CA ILE A 33 -11.27 -19.93 -17.14
C ILE A 33 -12.31 -20.52 -18.10
N THR A 34 -12.51 -21.84 -18.06
CA THR A 34 -13.24 -22.56 -19.11
C THR A 34 -14.76 -22.47 -18.98
N SER A 35 -15.27 -21.98 -17.84
CA SER A 35 -16.71 -21.74 -17.66
C SER A 35 -17.24 -20.53 -18.43
N SER A 36 -16.35 -19.69 -18.98
CA SER A 36 -16.69 -18.57 -19.88
C SER A 36 -16.04 -18.76 -21.24
N PRO A 37 -16.81 -19.01 -22.32
CA PRO A 37 -16.28 -19.01 -23.68
C PRO A 37 -15.54 -17.72 -24.04
N ALA A 38 -16.07 -16.56 -23.64
CA ALA A 38 -15.42 -15.28 -23.90
C ALA A 38 -14.08 -15.13 -23.15
N LEU A 39 -13.93 -15.73 -21.96
CA LEU A 39 -12.64 -15.72 -21.24
C LEU A 39 -11.61 -16.62 -21.90
N VAL A 40 -12.03 -17.77 -22.42
CA VAL A 40 -11.16 -18.65 -23.22
C VAL A 40 -10.67 -17.91 -24.46
N ASP A 41 -11.56 -17.21 -25.16
CA ASP A 41 -11.19 -16.41 -26.34
C ASP A 41 -10.28 -15.24 -25.97
N LEU A 42 -10.59 -14.51 -24.89
CA LEU A 42 -9.74 -13.43 -24.38
C LEU A 42 -8.33 -13.92 -24.05
N PHE A 43 -8.20 -15.06 -23.37
CA PHE A 43 -6.91 -15.63 -23.01
C PHE A 43 -6.12 -16.05 -24.25
N ASN A 44 -6.78 -16.72 -25.20
CA ASN A 44 -6.16 -17.11 -26.47
C ASN A 44 -5.70 -15.89 -27.28
N ASP A 45 -6.54 -14.87 -27.41
CA ASP A 45 -6.24 -13.67 -28.18
C ASP A 45 -5.10 -12.86 -27.55
N THR A 46 -5.01 -12.81 -26.22
CA THR A 46 -3.92 -12.13 -25.50
C THR A 46 -2.58 -12.85 -25.71
N LEU A 47 -2.61 -14.16 -25.95
CA LEU A 47 -1.43 -14.97 -26.27
C LEU A 47 -1.09 -14.98 -27.76
N ALA A 48 -2.04 -14.64 -28.62
CA ALA A 48 -1.84 -14.56 -30.05
C ALA A 48 -0.87 -13.42 -30.37
N ASN A 49 0.27 -13.75 -30.99
CA ASN A 49 1.22 -12.76 -31.46
C ASN A 49 0.73 -12.19 -32.80
N SER A 50 -0.34 -11.40 -32.75
CA SER A 50 -1.07 -10.99 -33.95
C SER A 50 -0.35 -9.93 -34.80
N SER A 51 0.77 -9.35 -34.32
CA SER A 51 1.38 -8.17 -34.96
C SER A 51 2.92 -8.15 -34.98
N GLY A 52 3.60 -9.27 -34.70
CA GLY A 52 5.07 -9.31 -34.70
C GLY A 52 5.73 -8.56 -33.54
N SER A 53 4.95 -8.09 -32.57
CA SER A 53 5.41 -7.52 -31.31
C SER A 53 5.64 -8.62 -30.27
N LYS A 54 6.26 -8.32 -29.13
CA LYS A 54 6.30 -9.30 -28.02
C LYS A 54 4.85 -9.57 -27.56
N PRO A 55 4.48 -10.84 -27.29
CA PRO A 55 3.14 -11.14 -26.79
C PRO A 55 2.92 -10.43 -25.45
N ALA A 56 1.73 -9.85 -25.29
CA ALA A 56 1.26 -9.18 -24.09
C ALA A 56 1.40 -10.07 -22.84
N LEU A 57 1.04 -11.35 -22.98
CA LEU A 57 1.20 -12.35 -21.93
C LEU A 57 2.24 -13.39 -22.34
N THR A 58 3.24 -13.60 -21.49
CA THR A 58 4.36 -14.52 -21.71
C THR A 58 4.34 -15.69 -20.73
N THR A 59 3.88 -15.47 -19.49
CA THR A 59 3.88 -16.49 -18.44
C THR A 59 2.73 -16.31 -17.45
N LEU A 60 2.34 -17.42 -16.82
CA LEU A 60 1.54 -17.41 -15.60
C LEU A 60 2.45 -17.68 -14.39
N GLY A 61 2.21 -16.99 -13.28
CA GLY A 61 3.01 -17.11 -12.07
C GLY A 61 2.17 -17.06 -10.80
N LEU A 62 2.85 -17.09 -9.66
CA LEU A 62 2.26 -16.89 -8.35
C LEU A 62 2.67 -15.54 -7.78
N LEU A 63 1.73 -14.87 -7.12
CA LEU A 63 2.05 -13.76 -6.24
C LEU A 63 2.91 -14.27 -5.07
N ALA A 64 3.80 -13.42 -4.54
CA ALA A 64 4.58 -13.85 -3.38
C ALA A 64 3.70 -14.04 -2.13
N PRO A 65 4.11 -14.93 -1.21
CA PRO A 65 3.36 -15.18 0.02
C PRO A 65 3.08 -13.90 0.80
N GLY A 66 1.84 -13.76 1.27
CA GLY A 66 1.40 -12.58 2.04
C GLY A 66 0.99 -11.38 1.18
N SER A 67 0.95 -11.51 -0.15
CA SER A 67 0.33 -10.50 -1.02
C SER A 67 -1.16 -10.37 -0.70
N ASN A 68 -1.66 -9.13 -0.63
CA ASN A 68 -3.09 -8.84 -0.49
C ASN A 68 -3.82 -8.77 -1.85
N LEU A 69 -3.09 -8.91 -2.95
CA LEU A 69 -3.61 -8.88 -4.32
C LEU A 69 -4.26 -10.22 -4.69
N GLY A 70 -5.31 -10.20 -5.51
CA GLY A 70 -5.94 -11.45 -6.00
C GLY A 70 -5.26 -12.01 -7.26
N ALA A 71 -4.81 -11.11 -8.12
CA ALA A 71 -4.02 -11.37 -9.29
C ALA A 71 -3.22 -10.10 -9.64
N GLN A 72 -2.20 -10.17 -10.48
CA GLN A 72 -1.48 -9.00 -10.99
C GLN A 72 -0.83 -9.29 -12.33
N TYR A 73 -1.03 -8.41 -13.31
CA TYR A 73 -0.23 -8.36 -14.51
C TYR A 73 1.02 -7.47 -14.33
N ASP A 74 2.19 -7.99 -14.70
CA ASP A 74 3.45 -7.23 -14.75
C ASP A 74 3.86 -7.00 -16.22
N PRO A 75 3.77 -5.75 -16.74
CA PRO A 75 4.13 -5.42 -18.11
C PRO A 75 5.63 -5.54 -18.40
N THR A 76 6.49 -5.53 -17.38
CA THR A 76 7.94 -5.64 -17.55
C THR A 76 8.34 -7.04 -18.01
N THR A 77 7.71 -8.05 -17.41
CA THR A 77 7.99 -9.46 -17.67
C THR A 77 6.95 -10.08 -18.60
N GLY A 78 5.76 -9.46 -18.73
CA GLY A 78 4.60 -10.02 -19.38
C GLY A 78 3.96 -11.15 -18.56
N SER A 79 4.15 -11.15 -17.23
CA SER A 79 3.62 -12.20 -16.34
C SER A 79 2.26 -11.84 -15.77
N LEU A 80 1.31 -12.77 -15.76
CA LEU A 80 0.09 -12.69 -14.95
C LEU A 80 0.25 -13.60 -13.74
N ASN A 81 0.36 -13.00 -12.56
CA ASN A 81 0.61 -13.68 -11.29
C ASN A 81 -0.68 -13.81 -10.50
N LEU A 82 -0.92 -14.99 -9.94
CA LEU A 82 -2.17 -15.34 -9.25
C LEU A 82 -1.91 -15.62 -7.77
N ASP A 83 -2.85 -15.25 -6.91
CA ASP A 83 -2.79 -15.64 -5.51
C ASP A 83 -3.13 -17.13 -5.36
N LEU A 84 -2.24 -17.88 -4.72
CA LEU A 84 -2.38 -19.32 -4.57
C LEU A 84 -3.65 -19.69 -3.77
N ASN A 85 -4.00 -18.88 -2.76
CA ASN A 85 -5.21 -19.10 -1.98
C ASN A 85 -6.49 -18.85 -2.81
N SER A 86 -6.48 -17.87 -3.70
CA SER A 86 -7.57 -17.62 -4.65
C SER A 86 -7.80 -18.81 -5.58
N LEU A 87 -6.74 -19.48 -6.05
CA LEU A 87 -6.85 -20.72 -6.83
C LEU A 87 -7.49 -21.86 -6.01
N PHE A 88 -7.11 -21.97 -4.73
CA PHE A 88 -7.66 -22.97 -3.83
C PHE A 88 -9.14 -22.73 -3.57
N LEU A 89 -9.52 -21.50 -3.20
CA LEU A 89 -10.91 -21.13 -2.94
C LEU A 89 -11.79 -21.36 -4.18
N ALA A 90 -11.30 -21.04 -5.37
CA ALA A 90 -12.00 -21.31 -6.62
C ALA A 90 -12.32 -22.80 -6.84
N SER A 91 -11.53 -23.71 -6.27
CA SER A 91 -11.81 -25.15 -6.34
C SER A 91 -12.92 -25.60 -5.38
N LEU A 92 -13.25 -24.80 -4.37
CA LEU A 92 -14.19 -25.18 -3.32
C LEU A 92 -15.64 -24.89 -3.69
N ASP A 93 -15.89 -23.76 -4.37
CA ASP A 93 -17.23 -23.34 -4.71
C ASP A 93 -17.29 -22.39 -5.92
N ARG A 94 -18.49 -22.34 -6.52
CA ARG A 94 -18.77 -21.54 -7.71
C ARG A 94 -18.58 -20.03 -7.51
N PRO A 95 -19.03 -19.40 -6.40
CA PRO A 95 -18.75 -17.98 -6.17
C PRO A 95 -17.25 -17.64 -6.14
N ASN A 96 -16.42 -18.41 -5.44
CA ASN A 96 -14.98 -18.16 -5.42
C ASN A 96 -14.34 -18.39 -6.80
N SER A 97 -14.83 -19.37 -7.57
CA SER A 97 -14.44 -19.54 -8.97
C SER A 97 -14.85 -18.33 -9.83
N GLY A 98 -16.03 -17.76 -9.62
CA GLY A 98 -16.48 -16.55 -10.30
C GLY A 98 -15.64 -15.33 -9.95
N VAL A 99 -15.25 -15.16 -8.68
CA VAL A 99 -14.28 -14.11 -8.29
C VAL A 99 -12.97 -14.27 -9.05
N LEU A 100 -12.47 -15.50 -9.20
CA LEU A 100 -11.26 -15.77 -9.97
C LEU A 100 -11.46 -15.54 -11.49
N THR A 101 -12.64 -15.85 -12.05
CA THR A 101 -13.02 -15.50 -13.43
C THR A 101 -12.89 -14.00 -13.66
N PHE A 102 -13.44 -13.18 -12.75
CA PHE A 102 -13.35 -11.72 -12.82
C PHE A 102 -11.90 -11.25 -12.76
N LEU A 103 -11.14 -11.74 -11.79
CA LEU A 103 -9.73 -11.37 -11.58
C LEU A 103 -8.87 -11.68 -12.81
N PHE A 104 -8.99 -12.90 -13.34
CA PHE A 104 -8.22 -13.32 -14.50
C PHE A 104 -8.56 -12.48 -15.74
N ALA A 105 -9.84 -12.18 -15.96
CA ALA A 105 -10.29 -11.30 -17.04
C ALA A 105 -9.78 -9.87 -16.90
N HIS A 106 -9.77 -9.33 -15.67
CA HIS A 106 -9.26 -8.01 -15.35
C HIS A 106 -7.77 -7.89 -15.71
N GLU A 107 -6.94 -8.83 -15.24
CA GLU A 107 -5.50 -8.82 -15.55
C GLU A 107 -5.18 -9.09 -17.02
N LEU A 108 -6.00 -9.88 -17.72
CA LEU A 108 -5.86 -10.06 -19.17
C LEU A 108 -6.14 -8.76 -19.94
N GLU A 109 -7.06 -7.92 -19.47
CA GLU A 109 -7.29 -6.62 -20.11
C GLU A 109 -6.07 -5.71 -19.96
N HIS A 110 -5.47 -5.65 -18.78
CA HIS A 110 -4.19 -4.96 -18.57
C HIS A 110 -3.10 -5.48 -19.50
N ALA A 111 -3.00 -6.80 -19.68
CA ALA A 111 -2.05 -7.38 -20.63
C ALA A 111 -2.30 -6.86 -22.06
N ARG A 112 -3.56 -6.81 -22.51
CA ARG A 112 -3.90 -6.28 -23.85
C ARG A 112 -3.60 -4.80 -24.00
N ASN A 113 -3.79 -4.02 -22.94
CA ASN A 113 -3.52 -2.59 -22.92
C ASN A 113 -2.04 -2.25 -22.74
N ALA A 114 -1.20 -3.21 -22.36
CA ALA A 114 0.20 -2.99 -22.00
C ALA A 114 1.02 -2.23 -23.06
N SER A 115 0.80 -2.52 -24.35
CA SER A 115 1.50 -1.81 -25.43
C SER A 115 1.08 -0.34 -25.50
N GLN A 116 -0.22 -0.06 -25.39
CA GLN A 116 -0.73 1.31 -25.38
C GLN A 116 -0.23 2.07 -24.15
N MET A 117 -0.22 1.42 -22.99
CA MET A 117 0.30 1.99 -21.76
C MET A 117 1.81 2.30 -21.86
N ALA A 118 2.58 1.42 -22.51
CA ALA A 118 4.00 1.67 -22.76
C ALA A 118 4.23 2.90 -23.65
N ASP A 119 3.42 3.05 -24.72
CA ASP A 119 3.47 4.23 -25.58
C ASP A 119 3.14 5.51 -24.80
N VAL A 120 2.08 5.50 -23.98
CA VAL A 120 1.71 6.65 -23.13
C VAL A 120 2.79 6.97 -22.10
N TRP A 121 3.46 5.97 -21.54
CA TRP A 121 4.57 6.17 -20.59
C TRP A 121 5.81 6.78 -21.25
N MET A 122 6.11 6.37 -22.49
CA MET A 122 7.17 6.97 -23.30
C MET A 122 6.83 8.42 -23.69
N ASP A 123 5.56 8.67 -24.04
CA ASP A 123 5.06 10.00 -24.33
C ASP A 123 5.17 10.92 -23.12
N TYR A 124 4.80 10.45 -21.93
CA TYR A 124 4.97 11.17 -20.67
C TYR A 124 6.44 11.53 -20.39
N HIS A 125 7.38 10.59 -20.57
CA HIS A 125 8.82 10.86 -20.45
C HIS A 125 9.29 11.98 -21.37
N ARG A 126 8.86 11.92 -22.64
CA ARG A 126 9.21 12.94 -23.64
C ARG A 126 8.61 14.28 -23.28
N ASP A 127 7.36 14.32 -22.84
CA ASP A 127 6.66 15.58 -22.57
C ASP A 127 7.15 16.23 -21.25
N ALA A 128 7.47 15.45 -20.23
CA ALA A 128 8.18 15.94 -19.05
C ALA A 128 9.57 16.51 -19.42
N ARG A 129 10.31 15.85 -20.32
CA ARG A 129 11.58 16.38 -20.83
C ARG A 129 11.40 17.69 -21.60
N LYS A 130 10.36 17.81 -22.44
CA LYS A 130 10.05 19.08 -23.12
C LYS A 130 9.79 20.22 -22.13
N VAL A 131 9.07 19.95 -21.04
CA VAL A 131 8.84 20.95 -19.98
C VAL A 131 10.17 21.37 -19.35
N ALA A 132 11.04 20.40 -19.01
CA ALA A 132 12.36 20.70 -18.46
C ALA A 132 13.24 21.52 -19.44
N ASP A 133 13.27 21.14 -20.71
CA ASP A 133 14.13 21.73 -21.75
C ASP A 133 13.63 23.11 -22.22
N ALA A 134 12.37 23.49 -21.94
CA ALA A 134 11.78 24.76 -22.36
C ALA A 134 12.47 26.00 -21.75
N GLY A 135 13.36 25.81 -20.76
CA GLY A 135 14.07 26.89 -20.07
C GLY A 135 13.19 27.59 -19.02
N GLY A 136 13.56 28.81 -18.66
CA GLY A 136 12.89 29.56 -17.59
C GLY A 136 13.33 29.18 -16.18
N GLU A 137 13.08 30.09 -15.24
CA GLU A 137 13.37 29.87 -13.81
C GLU A 137 12.36 28.86 -13.22
N PRO A 138 12.81 27.91 -12.39
CA PRO A 138 11.90 27.03 -11.66
C PRO A 138 11.06 27.82 -10.64
N PRO A 139 9.89 27.31 -10.22
CA PRO A 139 9.34 25.99 -10.57
C PRO A 139 8.66 25.96 -11.94
N ARG A 140 8.88 24.88 -12.71
CA ARG A 140 8.19 24.62 -13.98
C ARG A 140 6.93 23.79 -13.75
N ASP A 141 5.90 24.04 -14.55
CA ASP A 141 4.59 23.39 -14.41
C ASP A 141 4.51 22.07 -15.20
N TYR A 142 4.37 20.97 -14.47
CA TYR A 142 4.27 19.61 -15.00
C TYR A 142 2.83 19.06 -15.00
N SER A 143 1.83 19.89 -14.74
CA SER A 143 0.44 19.44 -14.59
C SER A 143 -0.10 18.77 -15.85
N ALA A 144 0.15 19.36 -17.03
CA ALA A 144 -0.37 18.83 -18.30
C ALA A 144 0.16 17.44 -18.67
N PRO A 145 1.49 17.17 -18.66
CA PRO A 145 1.99 15.82 -18.93
C PRO A 145 1.52 14.81 -17.87
N LEU A 146 1.48 15.19 -16.59
CA LEU A 146 1.04 14.28 -15.53
C LEU A 146 -0.46 13.95 -15.63
N GLU A 147 -1.31 14.94 -15.93
CA GLU A 147 -2.74 14.74 -16.16
C GLU A 147 -3.00 13.76 -17.31
N THR A 148 -2.25 13.88 -18.42
CA THR A 148 -2.38 12.98 -19.56
C THR A 148 -2.09 11.54 -19.16
N TYR A 149 -1.02 11.31 -18.40
CA TYR A 149 -0.67 9.99 -17.90
C TYR A 149 -1.72 9.43 -16.93
N LEU A 150 -2.14 10.21 -15.93
CA LEU A 150 -3.13 9.77 -14.93
C LEU A 150 -4.50 9.49 -15.55
N ASN A 151 -4.92 10.25 -16.57
CA ASN A 151 -6.16 9.97 -17.29
C ASN A 151 -6.09 8.64 -18.06
N GLN A 152 -4.91 8.27 -18.58
CA GLN A 152 -4.75 6.98 -19.22
C GLN A 152 -4.79 5.82 -18.20
N THR A 153 -4.18 5.97 -17.02
CA THR A 153 -4.27 4.92 -15.99
C THR A 153 -5.70 4.74 -15.48
N ARG A 154 -6.48 5.84 -15.36
CA ARG A 154 -7.93 5.78 -15.09
C ARG A 154 -8.71 4.96 -16.10
N TRP A 155 -8.41 5.15 -17.38
CA TRP A 155 -9.05 4.40 -18.45
C TRP A 155 -8.64 2.92 -18.42
N ASP A 156 -7.37 2.62 -18.16
CA ASP A 156 -6.87 1.25 -18.12
C ASP A 156 -7.59 0.41 -17.04
N GLU A 157 -7.66 0.95 -15.82
CA GLU A 157 -8.43 0.38 -14.71
C GLU A 157 -9.92 0.20 -15.02
N ALA A 158 -10.54 1.21 -15.64
CA ALA A 158 -11.95 1.14 -15.99
C ALA A 158 -12.26 0.11 -17.08
N SER A 159 -11.37 -0.02 -18.07
CA SER A 159 -11.48 -1.04 -19.11
C SER A 159 -11.40 -2.45 -18.50
N ALA A 160 -10.49 -2.66 -17.55
CA ALA A 160 -10.33 -3.93 -16.86
C ALA A 160 -11.52 -4.27 -15.95
N GLN A 161 -12.12 -3.28 -15.29
CA GLN A 161 -13.37 -3.43 -14.53
C GLN A 161 -14.54 -3.85 -15.44
N VAL A 162 -14.72 -3.18 -16.57
CA VAL A 162 -15.75 -3.53 -17.56
C VAL A 162 -15.52 -4.93 -18.12
N ARG A 163 -14.26 -5.30 -18.42
CA ARG A 163 -13.91 -6.64 -18.91
C ARG A 163 -14.31 -7.72 -17.92
N GLY A 164 -13.92 -7.56 -16.65
CA GLY A 164 -14.23 -8.52 -15.58
C GLY A 164 -15.73 -8.76 -15.44
N LEU A 165 -16.53 -7.69 -15.38
CA LEU A 165 -17.99 -7.78 -15.26
C LEU A 165 -18.63 -8.46 -16.47
N ASN A 166 -18.25 -8.06 -17.69
CA ASN A 166 -18.83 -8.62 -18.91
C ASN A 166 -18.49 -10.11 -19.09
N ILE A 167 -17.32 -10.54 -18.62
CA ILE A 167 -16.93 -11.96 -18.62
C ILE A 167 -17.78 -12.76 -17.61
N LEU A 168 -18.14 -12.17 -16.45
CA LEU A 168 -19.09 -12.82 -15.54
C LEU A 168 -20.48 -12.98 -16.15
N ALA A 169 -20.94 -11.97 -16.90
CA ALA A 169 -22.20 -12.06 -17.65
C ALA A 169 -22.15 -13.18 -18.71
N ASP A 170 -21.06 -13.28 -19.47
CA ASP A 170 -20.84 -14.39 -20.42
C ASP A 170 -20.82 -15.76 -19.72
N ARG A 171 -20.15 -15.88 -18.57
CA ARG A 171 -20.15 -17.11 -17.76
C ARG A 171 -21.56 -17.50 -17.34
N LEU A 172 -22.36 -16.56 -16.83
CA LEU A 172 -23.76 -16.82 -16.45
C LEU A 172 -24.56 -17.34 -17.65
N GLN A 173 -24.41 -16.71 -18.81
CA GLN A 173 -25.07 -17.13 -20.04
C GLN A 173 -24.65 -18.55 -20.47
N ALA A 174 -23.35 -18.86 -20.43
CA ALA A 174 -22.83 -20.18 -20.76
C ALA A 174 -23.32 -21.28 -19.81
N GLU A 175 -23.54 -20.94 -18.54
CA GLU A 175 -24.11 -21.82 -17.52
C GLU A 175 -25.64 -21.93 -17.60
N GLY A 176 -26.30 -21.24 -18.53
CA GLY A 176 -27.76 -21.21 -18.67
C GLY A 176 -28.46 -20.48 -17.51
N LYS A 177 -27.76 -19.58 -16.83
CA LYS A 177 -28.28 -18.74 -15.75
C LYS A 177 -28.79 -17.41 -16.31
N ALA A 178 -29.69 -16.78 -15.56
CA ALA A 178 -30.14 -15.43 -15.87
C ALA A 178 -29.00 -14.43 -15.64
N VAL A 179 -28.81 -13.50 -16.58
CA VAL A 179 -27.84 -12.40 -16.43
C VAL A 179 -28.54 -11.22 -15.75
N ASN A 180 -28.62 -11.28 -14.42
CA ASN A 180 -29.20 -10.22 -13.58
C ASN A 180 -28.27 -9.87 -12.41
N GLU A 181 -28.56 -8.77 -11.75
CA GLU A 181 -27.75 -8.19 -10.68
C GLU A 181 -27.53 -9.18 -9.52
N SER A 182 -28.56 -9.96 -9.17
CA SER A 182 -28.47 -10.96 -8.09
C SER A 182 -27.55 -12.13 -8.46
N GLU A 183 -27.64 -12.63 -9.70
CA GLU A 183 -26.79 -13.73 -10.18
C GLU A 183 -25.35 -13.27 -10.40
N LEU A 184 -25.15 -12.05 -10.91
CA LEU A 184 -23.83 -11.43 -11.04
C LEU A 184 -23.16 -11.30 -9.68
N LEU A 185 -23.87 -10.76 -8.67
CA LEU A 185 -23.35 -10.66 -7.31
C LEU A 185 -23.07 -12.04 -6.69
N THR A 186 -23.96 -13.01 -6.89
CA THR A 186 -23.77 -14.37 -6.37
C THR A 186 -22.52 -15.02 -6.95
N LEU A 187 -22.22 -14.76 -8.23
CA LEU A 187 -21.06 -15.33 -8.91
C LEU A 187 -19.77 -14.53 -8.64
N GLY A 188 -19.80 -13.20 -8.76
CA GLY A 188 -18.63 -12.34 -8.60
C GLY A 188 -18.35 -11.89 -7.17
N GLY A 189 -19.21 -12.26 -6.22
CA GLY A 189 -19.09 -11.94 -4.80
C GLY A 189 -18.92 -10.44 -4.55
N ARG A 190 -18.02 -10.10 -3.62
CA ARG A 190 -17.78 -8.72 -3.18
C ARG A 190 -17.19 -7.81 -4.26
N ARG A 191 -16.68 -8.35 -5.37
CA ARG A 191 -16.26 -7.53 -6.53
C ARG A 191 -17.42 -6.79 -7.16
N MET A 192 -18.61 -7.36 -7.05
CA MET A 192 -19.81 -6.79 -7.61
C MET A 192 -20.34 -5.62 -6.77
N GLU A 193 -19.81 -5.41 -5.55
CA GLU A 193 -20.09 -4.21 -4.74
C GLU A 193 -19.58 -2.92 -5.41
N ASP A 194 -18.71 -3.01 -6.41
CA ASP A 194 -18.23 -1.84 -7.17
C ASP A 194 -19.26 -1.34 -8.19
N PHE A 195 -20.16 -2.23 -8.61
CA PHE A 195 -21.18 -1.96 -9.61
C PHE A 195 -22.59 -1.84 -9.01
N PHE A 196 -22.88 -2.59 -7.94
CA PHE A 196 -24.22 -2.71 -7.38
C PHE A 196 -24.34 -2.17 -5.96
N LEU A 197 -25.52 -1.66 -5.64
CA LEU A 197 -26.01 -1.40 -4.28
C LEU A 197 -26.89 -2.54 -3.81
N TYR A 198 -26.80 -2.86 -2.52
CA TYR A 198 -27.76 -3.71 -1.85
C TYR A 198 -28.78 -2.86 -1.09
N ASP A 199 -30.06 -3.02 -1.42
CA ASP A 199 -31.15 -2.52 -0.61
C ASP A 199 -31.63 -3.63 0.33
N SER A 200 -31.35 -3.46 1.63
CA SER A 200 -31.73 -4.42 2.67
C SER A 200 -33.24 -4.44 2.96
N VAL A 201 -33.97 -3.39 2.57
CA VAL A 201 -35.42 -3.30 2.78
C VAL A 201 -36.15 -4.09 1.71
N SER A 202 -35.77 -3.91 0.44
CA SER A 202 -36.37 -4.65 -0.67
C SER A 202 -35.67 -5.99 -0.95
N ASN A 203 -34.55 -6.27 -0.29
CA ASN A 203 -33.66 -7.38 -0.56
C ASN A 203 -33.30 -7.49 -2.06
N ALA A 204 -32.97 -6.34 -2.67
CA ALA A 204 -32.70 -6.24 -4.09
C ALA A 204 -31.33 -5.62 -4.35
N TYR A 205 -30.74 -5.99 -5.49
CA TYR A 205 -29.50 -5.40 -5.98
C TYR A 205 -29.82 -4.53 -7.19
N THR A 206 -29.25 -3.33 -7.22
CA THR A 206 -29.44 -2.37 -8.31
C THR A 206 -28.11 -1.73 -8.66
N TRP A 207 -27.97 -1.29 -9.91
CA TRP A 207 -26.79 -0.55 -10.35
C TRP A 207 -26.57 0.70 -9.50
N LYS A 208 -25.31 0.96 -9.13
CA LYS A 208 -24.91 2.19 -8.47
C LYS A 208 -25.22 3.42 -9.34
N PRO A 209 -25.51 4.59 -8.74
CA PRO A 209 -25.76 5.81 -9.48
C PRO A 209 -24.63 6.13 -10.47
N GLY A 210 -24.99 6.53 -11.69
CA GLY A 210 -24.06 6.89 -12.76
C GLY A 210 -23.83 5.80 -13.79
N TYR A 211 -23.99 4.52 -13.42
CA TYR A 211 -23.90 3.42 -14.39
C TYR A 211 -25.09 3.42 -15.36
N SER A 212 -24.79 3.15 -16.63
CA SER A 212 -25.74 2.97 -17.73
C SER A 212 -25.51 1.58 -18.35
N PRO A 213 -26.10 0.52 -17.77
CA PRO A 213 -25.93 -0.85 -18.26
C PRO A 213 -26.65 -1.10 -19.58
N ASN A 214 -26.11 -2.04 -20.34
CA ASN A 214 -26.76 -2.60 -21.51
C ASN A 214 -27.97 -3.45 -21.07
N PRO A 215 -28.94 -3.75 -21.97
CA PRO A 215 -30.11 -4.57 -21.65
C PRO A 215 -29.80 -5.98 -21.14
N ASP A 216 -28.59 -6.49 -21.39
CA ASP A 216 -28.08 -7.78 -20.95
C ASP A 216 -27.24 -7.70 -19.67
N ASN A 217 -27.30 -6.58 -18.93
CA ASN A 217 -26.51 -6.30 -17.73
C ASN A 217 -24.99 -6.34 -17.93
N THR A 218 -24.52 -6.17 -19.16
CA THR A 218 -23.12 -5.83 -19.46
C THR A 218 -22.90 -4.30 -19.43
N LEU A 219 -21.64 -3.87 -19.45
CA LEU A 219 -21.26 -2.47 -19.61
C LEU A 219 -20.50 -2.22 -20.91
N THR A 220 -20.78 -1.08 -21.54
CA THR A 220 -19.92 -0.48 -22.56
C THR A 220 -19.11 0.63 -21.90
N LEU A 221 -17.79 0.64 -22.11
CA LEU A 221 -16.94 1.71 -21.60
C LEU A 221 -17.11 2.98 -22.46
N ASP A 222 -18.03 3.84 -22.04
CA ASP A 222 -18.18 5.21 -22.53
C ASP A 222 -17.83 6.23 -21.44
N ALA A 223 -17.94 7.52 -21.74
CA ALA A 223 -17.60 8.57 -20.78
C ALA A 223 -18.46 8.56 -19.50
N GLY A 224 -19.72 8.14 -19.59
CA GLY A 224 -20.63 8.07 -18.44
C GLY A 224 -20.27 6.91 -17.52
N ASN A 225 -20.08 5.71 -18.09
CA ASN A 225 -19.65 4.54 -17.35
C ASN A 225 -18.22 4.67 -16.81
N GLN A 226 -17.30 5.33 -17.53
CA GLN A 226 -16.00 5.73 -16.99
C GLN A 226 -16.15 6.56 -15.73
N ALA A 227 -16.95 7.64 -15.76
CA ALA A 227 -17.16 8.50 -14.60
C ALA A 227 -17.78 7.75 -13.41
N ALA A 228 -18.67 6.79 -13.66
CA ALA A 228 -19.22 5.92 -12.62
C ALA A 228 -18.13 5.02 -12.00
N ILE A 229 -17.27 4.40 -12.82
CA ILE A 229 -16.14 3.59 -12.34
C ILE A 229 -15.14 4.45 -11.58
N ASP A 230 -14.87 5.66 -12.05
CA ASP A 230 -14.00 6.59 -11.35
C ASP A 230 -14.53 6.87 -9.94
N GLN A 231 -15.83 7.09 -9.80
CA GLN A 231 -16.46 7.36 -8.51
C GLN A 231 -16.48 6.13 -7.58
N HIS A 232 -16.84 4.96 -8.13
CA HIS A 232 -17.15 3.78 -7.31
C HIS A 232 -16.00 2.80 -7.15
N TYR A 233 -14.91 2.96 -7.92
CA TYR A 233 -13.73 2.10 -7.92
C TYR A 233 -12.43 2.91 -7.81
N TYR A 234 -12.10 3.73 -8.82
CA TYR A 234 -10.77 4.34 -8.94
C TYR A 234 -10.47 5.36 -7.81
N ASN A 235 -11.45 6.21 -7.47
CA ASN A 235 -11.33 7.24 -6.44
C ASN A 235 -11.83 6.77 -5.07
N LYS A 236 -11.89 5.45 -4.83
CA LYS A 236 -12.17 4.96 -3.48
C LYS A 236 -11.11 5.52 -2.51
N PRO A 237 -11.52 5.83 -1.27
CA PRO A 237 -10.61 6.44 -0.33
C PRO A 237 -9.54 5.43 0.15
N PRO A 238 -8.33 5.91 0.52
CA PRO A 238 -7.20 5.06 0.92
C PRO A 238 -7.49 4.04 2.02
N GLU A 239 -8.43 4.34 2.92
CA GLU A 239 -8.82 3.45 4.02
C GLU A 239 -9.47 2.15 3.52
N ILE A 240 -10.08 2.21 2.32
CA ILE A 240 -10.66 1.07 1.61
C ILE A 240 -9.62 0.42 0.71
N LEU A 241 -8.91 1.21 -0.08
CA LEU A 241 -7.98 0.67 -1.09
C LEU A 241 -6.71 0.09 -0.48
N ARG A 242 -6.26 0.64 0.65
CA ARG A 242 -5.06 0.23 1.40
C ARG A 242 -3.84 0.00 0.50
N MET A 243 -3.64 0.89 -0.48
CA MET A 243 -2.59 0.74 -1.49
C MET A 243 -1.24 1.23 -0.98
N GLY A 244 -0.20 0.90 -1.73
CA GLY A 244 1.19 1.27 -1.44
C GLY A 244 1.77 0.53 -0.24
N VAL A 245 3.08 0.67 -0.02
CA VAL A 245 3.79 -0.07 1.05
C VAL A 245 3.31 0.31 2.45
N SER A 246 2.80 1.53 2.62
CA SER A 246 2.22 1.98 3.89
C SER A 246 0.79 1.47 4.11
N GLY A 247 0.10 0.95 3.08
CA GLY A 247 -1.33 0.63 3.16
C GLY A 247 -2.24 1.87 3.31
N HIS A 248 -1.72 3.06 3.03
CA HIS A 248 -2.40 4.36 3.16
C HIS A 248 -2.28 5.16 1.85
N SER A 249 -2.64 4.54 0.73
CA SER A 249 -2.64 5.16 -0.60
C SER A 249 -3.90 4.77 -1.39
N ASP A 250 -4.07 5.42 -2.54
CA ASP A 250 -5.11 5.18 -3.54
C ASP A 250 -4.50 5.16 -4.96
N TYR A 251 -5.32 4.99 -6.00
CA TYR A 251 -4.86 4.88 -7.39
C TYR A 251 -4.13 6.13 -7.90
N PRO A 252 -4.69 7.35 -7.84
CA PRO A 252 -3.99 8.55 -8.30
C PRO A 252 -2.59 8.70 -7.68
N HIS A 253 -2.47 8.49 -6.37
CA HIS A 253 -1.22 8.72 -5.65
C HIS A 253 -0.19 7.62 -5.90
N PHE A 254 -0.64 6.36 -6.02
CA PHE A 254 0.23 5.26 -6.39
C PHE A 254 0.89 5.49 -7.75
N TYR A 255 0.10 5.84 -8.77
CA TYR A 255 0.63 6.12 -10.12
C TYR A 255 1.47 7.40 -10.16
N ALA A 256 1.04 8.46 -9.46
CA ALA A 256 1.75 9.72 -9.43
C ALA A 256 3.14 9.61 -8.77
N ALA A 257 3.31 8.78 -7.72
CA ALA A 257 4.58 8.63 -7.04
C ALA A 257 5.72 8.21 -7.99
N THR A 258 5.45 7.24 -8.88
CA THR A 258 6.40 6.82 -9.93
C THR A 258 6.56 7.90 -11.01
N ALA A 259 5.48 8.57 -11.39
CA ALA A 259 5.51 9.62 -12.40
C ALA A 259 6.34 10.85 -11.97
N LEU A 260 6.36 11.18 -10.67
CA LEU A 260 7.18 12.26 -10.12
C LEU A 260 8.68 11.98 -10.21
N GLN A 261 9.10 10.70 -10.18
CA GLN A 261 10.50 10.32 -10.43
C GLN A 261 10.94 10.71 -11.84
N VAL A 262 10.06 10.57 -12.83
CA VAL A 262 10.35 10.96 -14.22
C VAL A 262 10.58 12.47 -14.34
N ILE A 263 9.76 13.28 -13.66
CA ILE A 263 9.92 14.73 -13.62
C ILE A 263 11.27 15.11 -13.02
N ALA A 264 11.61 14.50 -11.87
CA ALA A 264 12.88 14.76 -11.20
C ALA A 264 14.09 14.38 -12.08
N ASN A 265 14.01 13.26 -12.79
CA ASN A 265 15.04 12.82 -13.74
C ASN A 265 15.14 13.76 -14.96
N ALA A 266 14.02 14.29 -15.45
CA ALA A 266 14.00 15.23 -16.57
C ALA A 266 14.70 16.55 -16.20
N GLU A 267 14.36 17.11 -15.04
CA GLU A 267 14.99 18.30 -14.47
C GLU A 267 16.50 18.11 -14.27
N GLN A 268 16.89 17.00 -13.64
CA GLN A 268 18.30 16.67 -13.44
C GLN A 268 19.07 16.57 -14.75
N ALA A 269 18.48 15.96 -15.78
CA ALA A 269 19.12 15.79 -17.08
C ALA A 269 19.27 17.10 -17.86
N ALA A 270 18.34 18.05 -17.70
CA ALA A 270 18.35 19.32 -18.42
C ALA A 270 19.25 20.37 -17.76
N HIS A 271 19.26 20.45 -16.41
CA HIS A 271 19.84 21.60 -15.68
C HIS A 271 21.02 21.26 -14.76
N GLY A 272 21.41 19.99 -14.64
CA GLY A 272 22.55 19.60 -13.79
C GLY A 272 22.22 19.48 -12.30
N VAL A 273 23.24 19.53 -11.44
CA VAL A 273 23.25 18.89 -10.11
C VAL A 273 22.15 19.39 -9.17
N TRP A 274 21.23 18.48 -8.86
CA TRP A 274 20.51 18.41 -7.58
C TRP A 274 21.52 18.17 -6.47
N ASP A 275 21.93 19.22 -5.75
CA ASP A 275 22.78 19.01 -4.58
C ASP A 275 21.93 18.46 -3.42
N ASN A 276 22.53 17.68 -2.52
CA ASN A 276 21.81 17.06 -1.40
C ASN A 276 21.32 18.09 -0.34
N HIS A 277 21.43 19.39 -0.63
CA HIS A 277 21.08 20.51 0.23
C HIS A 277 20.02 21.43 -0.37
N THR A 278 19.63 21.24 -1.64
CA THR A 278 18.61 22.01 -2.33
C THR A 278 17.44 21.12 -2.73
N ALA A 279 16.24 21.62 -2.43
CA ALA A 279 15.01 21.02 -2.92
C ALA A 279 14.84 21.38 -4.40
N LEU A 280 14.46 20.41 -5.23
CA LEU A 280 14.17 20.64 -6.64
C LEU A 280 12.76 21.23 -6.77
N PRO A 281 12.59 22.50 -7.19
CA PRO A 281 11.28 23.13 -7.25
C PRO A 281 10.54 22.75 -8.54
N ILE A 282 9.31 22.25 -8.40
CA ILE A 282 8.37 21.98 -9.50
C ILE A 282 7.00 22.54 -9.15
N SER A 283 6.16 22.74 -10.16
CA SER A 283 4.77 23.18 -10.01
C SER A 283 3.80 22.12 -10.51
N LEU A 284 2.72 21.91 -9.77
CA LEU A 284 1.62 21.00 -10.12
C LEU A 284 0.29 21.61 -9.66
N ASP A 285 -0.77 21.47 -10.46
CA ASP A 285 -2.14 21.75 -10.04
C ASP A 285 -2.67 20.51 -9.30
N MET A 286 -2.45 20.45 -7.99
CA MET A 286 -2.73 19.24 -7.21
C MET A 286 -4.23 18.94 -7.17
N GLY A 287 -5.06 19.98 -7.08
CA GLY A 287 -6.52 19.86 -7.11
C GLY A 287 -7.02 19.26 -8.43
N LYS A 288 -6.53 19.76 -9.57
CA LYS A 288 -6.89 19.23 -10.89
C LYS A 288 -6.42 17.80 -11.10
N LEU A 289 -5.25 17.44 -10.56
CA LEU A 289 -4.69 16.09 -10.66
C LEU A 289 -5.28 15.10 -9.66
N GLY A 290 -6.13 15.56 -8.72
CA GLY A 290 -6.66 14.72 -7.64
C GLY A 290 -5.60 14.26 -6.64
N LEU A 291 -4.53 15.03 -6.48
CA LEU A 291 -3.38 14.69 -5.64
C LEU A 291 -3.39 15.46 -4.30
N ARG A 292 -2.82 14.82 -3.30
CA ARG A 292 -2.67 15.23 -1.91
C ARG A 292 -1.24 14.91 -1.47
N PRO A 293 -0.49 15.90 -0.95
CA PRO A 293 0.90 15.72 -0.54
C PRO A 293 1.11 14.58 0.46
N GLU A 294 0.17 14.41 1.40
CA GLU A 294 0.27 13.42 2.47
C GLU A 294 0.33 12.00 1.91
N LEU A 295 -0.49 11.72 0.90
CA LEU A 295 -0.56 10.41 0.26
C LEU A 295 0.61 10.16 -0.69
N LEU A 296 1.10 11.17 -1.40
CA LEU A 296 2.34 11.05 -2.19
C LEU A 296 3.50 10.62 -1.28
N ASN A 297 3.60 11.21 -0.09
CA ASN A 297 4.62 10.85 0.88
C ASN A 297 4.45 9.42 1.42
N CYS A 298 3.21 8.96 1.62
CA CYS A 298 2.90 7.59 2.06
C CYS A 298 3.32 6.49 1.06
N ASN A 299 3.39 6.78 -0.24
CA ASN A 299 3.87 5.84 -1.25
C ASN A 299 5.41 5.77 -1.26
N GLY A 300 6.07 6.85 -0.86
CA GLY A 300 7.50 7.04 -1.07
C GLY A 300 7.82 7.39 -2.51
N ILE A 301 8.98 8.00 -2.71
CA ILE A 301 9.47 8.42 -4.02
C ILE A 301 10.97 8.18 -4.13
N ASN A 302 11.38 7.66 -5.28
CA ASN A 302 12.79 7.42 -5.57
C ASN A 302 13.41 8.60 -6.33
N LEU A 303 14.00 9.52 -5.58
CA LEU A 303 14.76 10.65 -6.14
C LEU A 303 16.25 10.35 -6.43
N GLY A 304 16.69 9.09 -6.32
CA GLY A 304 18.07 8.69 -6.64
C GLY A 304 19.13 8.97 -5.57
N GLY A 305 18.73 9.18 -4.31
CA GLY A 305 19.65 9.26 -3.17
C GLY A 305 19.08 9.99 -1.95
N SER A 306 19.54 9.62 -0.75
CA SER A 306 19.15 10.25 0.51
C SER A 306 19.49 11.75 0.55
N GLY A 307 18.63 12.54 1.19
CA GLY A 307 18.79 14.01 1.31
C GLY A 307 18.16 14.81 0.15
N ARG A 308 17.81 14.16 -0.95
CA ARG A 308 17.09 14.78 -2.06
C ARG A 308 15.63 15.03 -1.70
N THR A 309 15.08 16.18 -2.11
CA THR A 309 13.69 16.60 -1.84
C THR A 309 13.08 17.27 -3.06
N LEU A 310 11.90 16.84 -3.51
CA LEU A 310 11.09 17.61 -4.45
C LEU A 310 10.32 18.68 -3.67
N ALA A 311 10.41 19.95 -4.08
CA ALA A 311 9.58 21.02 -3.55
C ALA A 311 8.46 21.29 -4.56
N ILE A 312 7.22 20.93 -4.20
CA ILE A 312 6.06 21.07 -5.08
C ILE A 312 5.30 22.34 -4.72
N GLN A 313 5.20 23.28 -5.66
CA GLN A 313 4.27 24.40 -5.59
C GLN A 313 2.92 23.96 -6.15
N ASP A 314 1.85 24.12 -5.37
CA ASP A 314 0.48 23.92 -5.86
C ASP A 314 0.03 25.15 -6.66
N THR A 315 -0.21 24.99 -7.97
CA THR A 315 -0.68 26.09 -8.82
C THR A 315 -2.18 26.36 -8.65
N GLY A 316 -2.93 25.41 -8.09
CA GLY A 316 -4.33 25.58 -7.73
C GLY A 316 -4.53 26.50 -6.52
N ASP A 317 -3.54 26.56 -5.63
CA ASP A 317 -3.47 27.55 -4.54
C ASP A 317 -2.01 28.02 -4.32
N PRO A 318 -1.53 28.99 -5.12
CA PRO A 318 -0.14 29.41 -5.10
C PRO A 318 0.27 30.16 -3.81
N ASN A 319 -0.67 30.42 -2.90
CA ASN A 319 -0.39 31.03 -1.60
C ASN A 319 0.06 29.98 -0.56
N LEU A 320 -0.11 28.69 -0.84
CA LEU A 320 0.37 27.62 0.01
C LEU A 320 1.90 27.52 -0.07
N PRO A 321 2.58 27.16 1.04
CA PRO A 321 4.00 26.88 1.00
C PRO A 321 4.28 25.68 0.09
N PHE A 322 5.50 25.60 -0.42
CA PHE A 322 5.95 24.41 -1.14
C PHE A 322 5.82 23.17 -0.25
N TYR A 323 5.29 22.10 -0.82
CA TYR A 323 5.29 20.78 -0.20
C TYR A 323 6.65 20.11 -0.43
N ALA A 324 7.36 19.85 0.65
CA ALA A 324 8.61 19.11 0.60
C ALA A 324 8.33 17.60 0.59
N LEU A 325 8.64 16.94 -0.51
CA LEU A 325 8.53 15.50 -0.68
C LEU A 325 9.95 14.88 -0.71
N PRO A 326 10.45 14.36 0.42
CA PRO A 326 11.80 13.82 0.51
C PRO A 326 11.95 12.48 -0.20
N HIS A 327 13.18 12.16 -0.61
CA HIS A 327 13.55 10.82 -1.04
C HIS A 327 13.25 9.82 0.08
N HIS A 328 12.39 8.86 -0.21
CA HIS A 328 12.16 7.71 0.65
C HIS A 328 11.65 6.58 -0.23
N VAL A 329 12.45 5.52 -0.36
CA VAL A 329 12.02 4.27 -0.98
C VAL A 329 11.68 3.30 0.15
N PRO A 330 10.42 2.88 0.29
CA PRO A 330 10.06 1.88 1.29
C PRO A 330 10.85 0.57 1.06
N ALA A 331 11.24 -0.11 2.14
CA ALA A 331 12.02 -1.35 2.05
C ALA A 331 11.31 -2.46 1.22
N PRO A 332 12.05 -3.33 0.51
CA PRO A 332 11.51 -4.32 -0.41
C PRO A 332 11.00 -5.55 0.35
N ASN A 333 9.83 -5.48 0.98
CA ASN A 333 9.13 -6.66 1.48
C ASN A 333 7.84 -6.96 0.70
N VAL A 334 7.79 -6.53 -0.56
CA VAL A 334 6.70 -6.83 -1.50
C VAL A 334 7.29 -7.52 -2.73
N PRO A 335 6.65 -8.58 -3.28
CA PRO A 335 7.09 -9.27 -4.50
C PRO A 335 7.53 -8.31 -5.60
N HIS A 336 8.58 -8.71 -6.33
CA HIS A 336 9.10 -8.04 -7.51
C HIS A 336 7.95 -7.54 -8.41
N GLY A 337 7.87 -6.22 -8.56
CA GLY A 337 6.84 -5.54 -9.35
C GLY A 337 6.44 -4.21 -8.74
N LEU A 338 6.38 -4.10 -7.40
CA LEU A 338 5.80 -2.91 -6.76
C LEU A 338 6.79 -1.77 -6.46
N HIS A 339 8.07 -2.00 -6.15
CA HIS A 339 9.05 -0.90 -5.98
C HIS A 339 10.52 -1.33 -6.22
N GLY A 340 10.78 -2.19 -7.20
CA GLY A 340 12.17 -2.43 -7.61
C GLY A 340 12.79 -1.11 -8.07
N PRO A 341 14.05 -0.78 -7.68
CA PRO A 341 14.66 0.48 -8.10
C PRO A 341 14.68 0.53 -9.62
N ALA A 342 13.87 1.42 -10.20
CA ALA A 342 14.17 1.93 -11.52
C ALA A 342 15.60 2.47 -11.45
N ALA A 343 16.54 1.78 -12.11
CA ALA A 343 17.89 2.30 -12.26
C ALA A 343 17.79 3.73 -12.83
N PRO A 344 18.70 4.65 -12.48
CA PRO A 344 18.70 5.99 -13.07
C PRO A 344 18.59 5.89 -14.60
N GLY A 345 17.49 6.41 -15.17
CA GLY A 345 17.18 6.31 -16.61
C GLY A 345 16.33 5.11 -17.06
N SER A 346 15.77 4.30 -16.16
CA SER A 346 14.86 3.21 -16.54
C SER A 346 13.51 3.73 -16.99
N VAL A 347 13.08 3.35 -18.20
CA VAL A 347 11.78 3.69 -18.81
C VAL A 347 10.74 2.57 -18.57
N THR A 348 10.93 1.77 -17.51
CA THR A 348 10.02 0.66 -17.19
C THR A 348 8.64 1.22 -16.84
N LEU A 349 7.61 0.74 -17.53
CA LEU A 349 6.22 1.05 -17.22
C LEU A 349 5.88 0.45 -15.84
N PRO A 350 5.35 1.22 -14.87
CA PRO A 350 4.87 0.64 -13.63
C PRO A 350 3.73 -0.34 -13.92
N PRO A 351 3.64 -1.47 -13.18
CA PRO A 351 2.52 -2.39 -13.36
C PRO A 351 1.20 -1.68 -13.07
N PRO A 352 0.11 -2.05 -13.76
CA PRO A 352 -1.21 -1.62 -13.38
C PRO A 352 -1.57 -2.15 -11.99
N MET A 353 -2.54 -1.50 -11.37
CA MET A 353 -2.89 -1.77 -9.99
C MET A 353 -3.88 -2.92 -9.88
N ALA A 354 -3.33 -4.04 -9.46
CA ALA A 354 -4.07 -5.25 -9.16
C ALA A 354 -5.18 -5.07 -8.10
N PRO A 355 -6.36 -5.65 -8.31
CA PRO A 355 -7.45 -5.62 -7.35
C PRO A 355 -7.22 -6.64 -6.21
N MET A 356 -7.48 -6.23 -4.96
CA MET A 356 -7.26 -7.05 -3.74
C MET A 356 -8.06 -8.36 -3.69
N ALA A 357 -7.47 -9.51 -3.35
CA ALA A 357 -8.15 -10.84 -3.39
C ALA A 357 -9.55 -10.83 -2.76
N THR A 358 -9.69 -10.15 -1.63
CA THR A 358 -10.98 -9.79 -1.04
C THR A 358 -11.00 -8.29 -0.73
N PRO A 359 -11.97 -7.51 -1.25
CA PRO A 359 -12.14 -6.11 -0.85
C PRO A 359 -12.44 -6.02 0.67
N PRO A 360 -11.94 -5.03 1.42
CA PRO A 360 -12.33 -4.86 2.82
C PRO A 360 -13.83 -4.52 2.96
N ALA A 361 -14.47 -4.99 4.03
CA ALA A 361 -15.88 -4.71 4.32
C ALA A 361 -16.05 -3.28 4.83
N LEU A 362 -16.92 -2.48 4.19
CA LEU A 362 -17.45 -1.28 4.79
C LEU A 362 -18.51 -1.67 5.82
N ALA A 363 -18.43 -1.13 7.04
CA ALA A 363 -19.52 -1.22 7.99
C ALA A 363 -20.79 -0.56 7.39
N PRO A 364 -21.99 -1.12 7.62
CA PRO A 364 -23.21 -0.61 6.99
C PRO A 364 -23.47 0.86 7.34
N ALA A 365 -23.75 1.66 6.32
CA ALA A 365 -24.11 3.07 6.43
C ALA A 365 -25.51 3.22 7.06
N GLY A 366 -25.56 3.37 8.38
CA GLY A 366 -26.77 3.72 9.12
C GLY A 366 -26.77 5.19 9.55
N ALA A 367 -27.21 6.09 8.67
CA ALA A 367 -27.98 7.32 8.93
C ALA A 367 -27.90 8.28 7.73
N GLY A 368 -29.06 8.77 7.28
CA GLY A 368 -29.31 9.44 6.00
C GLY A 368 -28.79 10.88 5.81
N PRO A 369 -29.30 11.58 4.76
CA PRO A 369 -28.50 12.46 3.89
C PRO A 369 -28.57 13.93 4.27
N ALA A 370 -27.55 14.70 3.91
CA ALA A 370 -27.64 16.16 3.82
C ALA A 370 -27.20 16.64 2.43
N THR A 371 -28.19 17.01 1.65
CA THR A 371 -28.14 17.72 0.37
C THR A 371 -27.45 19.09 0.46
N SER A 372 -26.82 19.48 -0.64
CA SER A 372 -26.57 20.84 -1.16
C SER A 372 -26.70 22.04 -0.22
N GLN A 373 -25.60 22.77 0.01
CA GLN A 373 -25.58 24.24 -0.05
C GLN A 373 -24.14 24.78 -0.11
N LEU A 374 -23.79 25.43 -1.23
CA LEU A 374 -22.76 26.46 -1.29
C LEU A 374 -23.18 27.61 -0.37
N GLY A 375 -22.33 28.00 0.59
CA GLY A 375 -22.49 29.28 1.29
C GLY A 375 -21.99 29.37 2.73
N GLN A 376 -20.81 29.99 2.87
CA GLN A 376 -20.34 30.80 4.01
C GLN A 376 -19.89 30.14 5.33
N SER A 377 -18.76 30.68 5.80
CA SER A 377 -17.94 30.35 6.96
C SER A 377 -18.65 30.50 8.31
N ALA A 378 -18.48 29.53 9.22
CA ALA A 378 -18.21 29.75 10.65
C ALA A 378 -17.86 28.46 11.42
N THR A 379 -16.66 28.48 12.01
CA THR A 379 -16.22 27.87 13.29
C THR A 379 -16.45 26.38 13.56
N LEU A 380 -15.38 25.60 13.37
CA LEU A 380 -15.17 24.26 13.92
C LEU A 380 -14.75 24.32 15.40
N ALA A 381 -15.69 24.08 16.31
CA ALA A 381 -15.38 23.64 17.67
C ALA A 381 -16.54 22.79 18.23
N GLY A 382 -16.36 21.47 18.22
CA GLY A 382 -17.12 20.55 19.09
C GLY A 382 -17.90 19.45 18.37
N MET A 383 -17.24 18.31 18.08
CA MET A 383 -17.69 16.91 18.34
C MET A 383 -16.60 15.90 17.90
N PRO A 384 -16.58 14.66 18.45
CA PRO A 384 -15.36 14.00 18.93
C PRO A 384 -14.59 13.17 17.90
N LEU A 385 -13.26 13.28 17.97
CA LEU A 385 -12.27 12.54 17.19
C LEU A 385 -12.12 11.10 17.73
N ALA A 386 -12.11 10.10 16.85
CA ALA A 386 -11.58 8.76 17.16
C ALA A 386 -10.09 8.89 17.50
N ALA A 387 -9.68 8.33 18.65
CA ALA A 387 -8.41 8.64 19.27
C ALA A 387 -7.19 8.11 18.49
N ALA A 388 -6.41 9.05 17.95
CA ALA A 388 -4.95 8.93 17.80
C ALA A 388 -4.30 8.63 19.17
N PRO A 389 -3.03 8.17 19.26
CA PRO A 389 -2.33 8.06 20.54
C PRO A 389 -2.49 9.38 21.33
N PRO A 390 -2.72 9.32 22.65
CA PRO A 390 -3.07 10.51 23.40
C PRO A 390 -1.98 11.57 23.24
N SER A 391 -2.33 12.64 22.53
CA SER A 391 -1.64 13.92 22.66
C SER A 391 -2.07 14.52 23.99
N HIS A 392 -1.56 13.98 25.09
CA HIS A 392 -1.68 14.64 26.38
C HIS A 392 -0.53 15.62 26.53
N HIS A 393 -0.86 16.87 26.84
CA HIS A 393 0.05 17.88 27.38
C HIS A 393 0.57 17.48 28.78
N GLN A 394 1.26 16.33 28.85
CA GLN A 394 2.24 16.02 29.87
C GLN A 394 3.55 15.77 29.12
N ARG A 395 4.65 16.31 29.62
CA ARG A 395 5.99 16.13 29.06
C ARG A 395 6.30 14.63 29.03
N THR A 396 5.96 13.97 27.92
CA THR A 396 6.31 12.58 27.66
C THR A 396 7.81 12.52 27.42
N ASP A 397 8.45 11.54 28.04
CA ASP A 397 9.87 11.36 27.90
C ASP A 397 10.22 11.03 26.43
N PRO A 398 11.18 11.72 25.80
CA PRO A 398 11.50 11.53 24.39
C PRO A 398 11.95 10.10 24.06
N LEU A 399 12.55 9.39 25.02
CA LEU A 399 12.95 7.99 24.85
C LEU A 399 11.72 7.06 24.82
N LEU A 400 10.71 7.33 25.65
CA LEU A 400 9.44 6.60 25.63
C LEU A 400 8.71 6.80 24.30
N ALA A 401 8.67 8.04 23.79
CA ALA A 401 8.05 8.35 22.49
C ALA A 401 8.76 7.64 21.32
N GLN A 402 10.10 7.57 21.35
CA GLN A 402 10.87 6.80 20.36
C GLN A 402 10.51 5.31 20.39
N ILE A 403 10.47 4.71 21.58
CA ILE A 403 10.14 3.29 21.75
C ILE A 403 8.71 3.00 21.26
N GLN A 404 7.74 3.84 21.62
CA GLN A 404 6.35 3.70 21.15
C GLN A 404 6.26 3.76 19.62
N GLY A 405 6.98 4.68 18.98
CA GLY A 405 7.04 4.76 17.52
C GLY A 405 7.64 3.51 16.87
N LYS A 406 8.68 2.91 17.48
CA LYS A 406 9.29 1.67 16.97
C LYS A 406 8.45 0.43 17.23
N VAL A 407 7.75 0.35 18.37
CA VAL A 407 6.80 -0.72 18.66
C VAL A 407 5.59 -0.63 17.73
N ALA A 408 5.10 0.57 17.45
CA ALA A 408 4.04 0.78 16.45
C ALA A 408 4.49 0.33 15.04
N GLN A 409 5.74 0.58 14.67
CA GLN A 409 6.32 0.06 13.41
C GLN A 409 6.40 -1.48 13.41
N LEU A 410 6.75 -2.08 14.55
CA LEU A 410 6.81 -3.53 14.72
C LEU A 410 5.43 -4.19 14.64
N ASP A 411 4.43 -3.61 15.30
CA ASP A 411 3.03 -4.07 15.24
C ASP A 411 2.47 -3.93 13.82
N ALA A 412 2.71 -2.77 13.18
CA ALA A 412 2.31 -2.53 11.80
C ALA A 412 2.95 -3.53 10.83
N ALA A 413 4.23 -3.89 11.04
CA ALA A 413 4.91 -4.92 10.24
C ALA A 413 4.30 -6.33 10.40
N GLN A 414 3.52 -6.57 11.45
CA GLN A 414 2.77 -7.82 11.67
C GLN A 414 1.27 -7.69 11.36
N GLY A 415 0.83 -6.55 10.81
CA GLY A 415 -0.58 -6.28 10.55
C GLY A 415 -1.43 -6.16 11.82
N LYS A 416 -0.81 -5.96 12.97
CA LYS A 416 -1.47 -5.77 14.26
C LYS A 416 -1.70 -4.27 14.50
N PRO A 417 -2.95 -3.81 14.74
CA PRO A 417 -3.17 -2.43 15.14
C PRO A 417 -2.65 -2.19 16.56
N TRP A 418 -2.35 -0.93 16.89
CA TRP A 418 -1.95 -0.56 18.25
C TRP A 418 -3.04 -0.97 19.26
N ASP A 419 -2.64 -1.71 20.29
CA ASP A 419 -3.53 -2.21 21.34
C ASP A 419 -2.91 -2.09 22.74
N GLN A 420 -3.59 -2.62 23.76
CA GLN A 420 -3.07 -2.60 25.13
C GLN A 420 -1.75 -3.40 25.27
N HIS A 421 -1.53 -4.44 24.45
CA HIS A 421 -0.27 -5.17 24.46
C HIS A 421 0.87 -4.34 23.87
N SER A 422 0.60 -3.49 22.89
CA SER A 422 1.56 -2.51 22.35
C SER A 422 1.98 -1.48 23.41
N ALA A 423 1.02 -1.00 24.21
CA ALA A 423 1.28 -0.08 25.32
C ALA A 423 2.11 -0.76 26.44
N ASN A 424 1.72 -1.97 26.85
CA ASN A 424 2.45 -2.77 27.84
C ASN A 424 3.89 -3.08 27.38
N LEU A 425 4.06 -3.49 26.13
CA LEU A 425 5.36 -3.78 25.52
C LEU A 425 6.25 -2.53 25.51
N SER A 426 5.71 -1.39 25.08
CA SER A 426 6.44 -0.12 25.03
C SER A 426 6.91 0.35 26.40
N ALA A 427 6.05 0.23 27.43
CA ALA A 427 6.41 0.61 28.80
C ALA A 427 7.44 -0.34 29.42
N SER A 428 7.34 -1.64 29.17
CA SER A 428 8.33 -2.64 29.61
C SER A 428 9.70 -2.43 28.96
N LEU A 429 9.71 -2.12 27.66
CA LEU A 429 10.91 -1.74 26.94
C LEU A 429 11.50 -0.43 27.46
N TYR A 430 10.67 0.58 27.76
CA TYR A 430 11.14 1.84 28.35
C TYR A 430 11.80 1.64 29.71
N ALA A 431 11.22 0.83 30.58
CA ALA A 431 11.81 0.48 31.87
C ALA A 431 13.17 -0.22 31.71
N SER A 432 13.28 -1.16 30.76
CA SER A 432 14.54 -1.85 30.46
C SER A 432 15.59 -0.91 29.85
N ALA A 433 15.18 0.00 28.96
CA ALA A 433 16.05 1.02 28.40
C ALA A 433 16.67 1.90 29.50
N ARG A 434 15.85 2.32 30.49
CA ARG A 434 16.31 3.10 31.65
C ARG A 434 17.24 2.31 32.56
N GLU A 435 16.90 1.07 32.88
CA GLU A 435 17.72 0.18 33.71
C GLU A 435 19.11 -0.05 33.10
N HIS A 436 19.18 -0.16 31.78
CA HIS A 436 20.43 -0.36 31.06
C HIS A 436 21.08 0.96 30.62
N GLY A 437 20.55 2.12 31.01
CA GLY A 437 21.13 3.44 30.70
C GLY A 437 21.21 3.74 29.20
N PHE A 438 20.15 3.45 28.43
CA PHE A 438 20.01 3.87 27.03
C PHE A 438 19.68 5.35 26.95
N GLU A 439 20.37 6.07 26.07
CA GLU A 439 20.12 7.50 25.82
C GLU A 439 19.17 7.73 24.64
N ARG A 440 19.13 6.77 23.71
CA ARG A 440 18.21 6.70 22.57
C ARG A 440 18.01 5.25 22.14
N VAL A 441 16.95 4.97 21.40
CA VAL A 441 16.68 3.65 20.81
C VAL A 441 16.54 3.80 19.31
N ASP A 442 17.52 3.26 18.58
CA ASP A 442 17.57 3.34 17.12
C ASP A 442 16.70 2.23 16.49
N HIS A 443 16.63 1.05 17.13
CA HIS A 443 15.81 -0.08 16.68
C HIS A 443 15.12 -0.84 17.82
N VAL A 444 13.93 -1.36 17.53
CA VAL A 444 13.24 -2.41 18.30
C VAL A 444 13.08 -3.61 17.38
N LEU A 445 13.67 -4.75 17.74
CA LEU A 445 13.75 -5.93 16.87
C LEU A 445 13.23 -7.17 17.60
N LEU A 446 12.71 -8.14 16.85
CA LEU A 446 12.33 -9.46 17.38
C LEU A 446 13.41 -10.50 17.12
N SER A 447 13.51 -11.48 18.01
CA SER A 447 14.39 -12.62 17.82
C SER A 447 13.99 -13.41 16.58
N GLN A 448 14.98 -13.88 15.83
CA GLN A 448 14.75 -14.89 14.81
C GLN A 448 14.51 -16.26 15.44
N ALA A 449 13.89 -17.18 14.68
CA ALA A 449 13.72 -18.55 15.12
C ALA A 449 15.07 -19.25 15.30
N THR A 450 15.20 -20.03 16.37
CA THR A 450 16.35 -20.91 16.65
C THR A 450 15.89 -22.35 16.83
N ALA A 451 16.82 -23.29 16.97
CA ALA A 451 16.49 -24.70 17.18
C ALA A 451 15.65 -24.96 18.45
N THR A 452 15.68 -24.05 19.44
CA THR A 452 15.01 -24.21 20.74
C THR A 452 13.97 -23.15 21.04
N GLN A 453 13.87 -22.09 20.24
CA GLN A 453 12.91 -21.00 20.47
C GLN A 453 12.29 -20.48 19.16
N PRO A 454 10.99 -20.17 19.14
CA PRO A 454 10.33 -19.60 17.97
C PRO A 454 10.81 -18.16 17.70
N ALA A 455 10.58 -17.69 16.47
CA ALA A 455 10.74 -16.28 16.15
C ALA A 455 9.84 -15.44 17.06
N GLY A 456 10.32 -14.27 17.48
CA GLY A 456 9.61 -13.36 18.39
C GLY A 456 9.60 -13.76 19.86
N ALA A 457 10.31 -14.82 20.27
CA ALA A 457 10.45 -15.20 21.68
C ALA A 457 11.06 -14.10 22.56
N HIS A 458 11.97 -13.30 22.00
CA HIS A 458 12.55 -12.12 22.64
C HIS A 458 12.39 -10.86 21.79
N VAL A 459 12.33 -9.72 22.47
CA VAL A 459 12.39 -8.38 21.88
C VAL A 459 13.68 -7.68 22.32
N PHE A 460 14.32 -6.97 21.40
CA PHE A 460 15.60 -6.30 21.59
C PHE A 460 15.48 -4.80 21.40
N LEU A 461 16.11 -4.04 22.30
CA LEU A 461 16.42 -2.63 22.12
C LEU A 461 17.83 -2.52 21.56
N VAL A 462 18.04 -1.71 20.54
CA VAL A 462 19.36 -1.48 19.94
C VAL A 462 19.63 0.01 19.82
N GLN A 463 20.80 0.43 20.28
CA GLN A 463 21.36 1.77 20.08
C GLN A 463 22.63 1.63 19.22
N GLY A 464 22.65 2.32 18.09
CA GLY A 464 23.61 2.14 16.99
C GLY A 464 23.09 1.24 15.87
N SER A 465 23.89 1.09 14.81
CA SER A 465 23.58 0.19 13.71
C SER A 465 23.66 -1.28 14.17
N PRO A 466 22.69 -2.16 13.84
CA PRO A 466 22.74 -3.58 14.20
C PRO A 466 23.97 -4.32 13.65
N ASP A 467 24.53 -3.83 12.55
CA ASP A 467 25.72 -4.38 11.90
C ASP A 467 27.04 -3.83 12.47
N ASP A 468 26.97 -2.82 13.35
CA ASP A 468 28.14 -2.28 14.06
C ASP A 468 28.40 -3.10 15.34
N PRO A 469 29.56 -3.75 15.51
CA PRO A 469 29.86 -4.51 16.73
C PRO A 469 29.88 -3.65 18.01
N ALA A 470 29.96 -2.32 17.90
CA ALA A 470 29.88 -1.40 19.03
C ALA A 470 28.44 -1.06 19.45
N HIS A 471 27.41 -1.62 18.80
CA HIS A 471 26.02 -1.36 19.19
C HIS A 471 25.73 -1.83 20.62
N ARG A 472 24.89 -1.08 21.33
CA ARG A 472 24.38 -1.48 22.65
C ARG A 472 23.06 -2.20 22.46
N ARG A 473 22.86 -3.31 23.16
CA ARG A 473 21.56 -4.01 23.18
C ARG A 473 21.11 -4.39 24.57
N ALA A 474 19.80 -4.38 24.77
CA ALA A 474 19.09 -5.01 25.87
C ALA A 474 18.02 -5.94 25.30
N GLN A 475 17.64 -6.97 26.05
CA GLN A 475 16.63 -7.94 25.61
C GLN A 475 15.62 -8.23 26.72
N LEU A 476 14.38 -8.52 26.34
CA LEU A 476 13.31 -8.96 27.22
C LEU A 476 12.59 -10.17 26.59
N PRO A 477 12.09 -11.13 27.39
CA PRO A 477 11.13 -12.11 26.89
C PRO A 477 9.85 -11.39 26.43
N THR A 478 9.44 -11.59 25.18
CA THR A 478 8.31 -10.85 24.59
C THR A 478 7.02 -11.10 25.35
N ALA A 479 6.78 -12.35 25.76
CA ALA A 479 5.59 -12.76 26.51
C ALA A 479 5.49 -12.07 27.88
N GLU A 480 6.62 -11.86 28.57
CA GLU A 480 6.65 -11.14 29.84
C GLU A 480 6.43 -9.64 29.63
N ALA A 481 7.05 -9.07 28.58
CA ALA A 481 6.96 -7.65 28.27
C ALA A 481 5.54 -7.20 27.88
N VAL A 482 4.77 -8.05 27.18
CA VAL A 482 3.36 -7.76 26.83
C VAL A 482 2.38 -8.00 27.99
N ALA A 483 2.71 -8.91 28.91
CA ALA A 483 1.87 -9.27 30.04
C ALA A 483 2.00 -8.31 31.24
N ALA A 484 3.15 -7.63 31.37
CA ALA A 484 3.38 -6.65 32.42
C ALA A 484 2.50 -5.40 32.22
N PRO A 485 1.68 -4.99 33.22
CA PRO A 485 0.84 -3.80 33.09
C PRO A 485 1.68 -2.53 32.86
N GLU A 486 1.28 -1.72 31.87
CA GLU A 486 1.93 -0.45 31.49
C GLU A 486 2.24 0.44 32.70
N SER A 487 1.28 0.63 33.61
CA SER A 487 1.45 1.47 34.79
C SER A 487 2.58 0.98 35.72
N GLN A 488 2.76 -0.34 35.84
CA GLN A 488 3.80 -0.93 36.68
C GLN A 488 5.19 -0.74 36.06
N SER A 489 5.31 -0.91 34.75
CA SER A 489 6.57 -0.71 34.03
C SER A 489 6.98 0.78 34.02
N LEU A 490 6.03 1.71 33.84
CA LEU A 490 6.29 3.15 33.93
C LEU A 490 6.71 3.58 35.34
N GLN A 491 6.08 3.03 36.39
CA GLN A 491 6.50 3.27 37.78
C GLN A 491 7.93 2.77 38.04
N ARG A 492 8.30 1.60 37.49
CA ARG A 492 9.66 1.08 37.58
C ARG A 492 10.66 2.01 36.88
N ALA A 493 10.33 2.51 35.70
CA ALA A 493 11.17 3.46 34.97
C ALA A 493 11.37 4.78 35.73
N GLN A 494 10.31 5.31 36.36
CA GLN A 494 10.38 6.53 37.17
C GLN A 494 11.21 6.35 38.44
N ALA A 495 11.16 5.17 39.07
CA ALA A 495 12.01 4.85 40.22
C ALA A 495 13.51 4.82 39.86
N LEU A 496 13.85 4.59 38.58
CA LEU A 496 15.21 4.64 38.05
C LEU A 496 15.64 6.06 37.62
N GLU A 497 14.69 6.99 37.44
CA GLU A 497 14.95 8.43 37.17
C GLU A 497 15.17 9.24 38.46
N ALA A 498 14.69 8.76 39.61
CA ALA A 498 15.05 9.35 40.90
C ALA A 498 16.57 9.21 41.09
N PRO A 499 17.30 10.30 41.40
CA PRO A 499 18.74 10.22 41.57
C PRO A 499 19.07 9.16 42.62
N GLN A 500 20.11 8.38 42.37
CA GLN A 500 20.83 7.60 43.38
C GLN A 500 21.52 8.54 44.39
N HIS A 501 20.74 9.40 45.04
CA HIS A 501 21.10 10.16 46.24
C HIS A 501 20.28 9.61 47.41
N ALA A 502 20.43 8.30 47.66
CA ALA A 502 20.00 7.68 48.91
C ALA A 502 20.78 6.38 49.17
N ASP A 503 22.10 6.43 48.99
CA ASP A 503 23.02 5.69 49.86
C ASP A 503 24.24 6.59 50.03
N HIS A 504 24.72 6.71 51.27
CA HIS A 504 25.63 7.74 51.82
C HIS A 504 24.93 8.97 52.44
N PRO A 505 24.22 8.77 53.57
CA PRO A 505 24.49 9.68 54.70
C PRO A 505 25.17 9.00 55.91
N LEU A 506 25.29 7.67 55.95
CA LEU A 506 25.85 6.98 57.13
C LEU A 506 27.39 6.83 57.13
N GLN A 507 28.07 6.92 55.97
CA GLN A 507 29.53 6.84 55.91
C GLN A 507 30.25 8.19 56.07
N ALA A 508 29.62 9.31 55.68
CA ALA A 508 30.20 10.64 55.88
C ALA A 508 30.23 11.05 57.37
N GLN A 509 29.21 10.66 58.16
CA GLN A 509 29.19 10.92 59.60
C GLN A 509 30.17 10.03 60.39
N GLN A 510 30.46 8.81 59.93
CA GLN A 510 31.47 7.95 60.57
C GLN A 510 32.91 8.39 60.25
N GLN A 511 33.19 8.92 59.06
CA GLN A 511 34.51 9.45 58.73
C GLN A 511 34.82 10.77 59.44
N GLU A 512 33.84 11.65 59.66
CA GLU A 512 34.04 12.87 60.47
C GLU A 512 34.24 12.56 61.96
N HIS A 513 33.51 11.59 62.54
CA HIS A 513 33.75 11.18 63.93
C HIS A 513 35.12 10.50 64.13
N SER A 514 35.60 9.76 63.12
CA SER A 514 36.92 9.11 63.16
C SER A 514 38.06 10.11 63.01
N GLN A 515 37.90 11.14 62.17
CA GLN A 515 38.91 12.19 61.99
C GLN A 515 38.95 13.19 63.16
N GLN A 516 37.81 13.50 63.79
CA GLN A 516 37.80 14.31 65.02
C GLN A 516 38.33 13.56 66.25
N ALA A 517 38.16 12.23 66.32
CA ALA A 517 38.79 11.41 67.36
C ALA A 517 40.32 11.30 67.19
N ALA A 518 40.82 11.29 65.94
CA ALA A 518 42.25 11.24 65.64
C ALA A 518 42.97 12.60 65.83
N MET A 519 42.27 13.73 65.79
CA MET A 519 42.82 15.06 66.11
C MET A 519 42.72 15.45 67.59
N ARG A 520 42.02 14.66 68.43
CA ARG A 520 41.97 14.86 69.88
C ARG A 520 42.98 14.03 70.68
N HIS A 521 43.75 13.18 70.01
CA HIS A 521 44.93 12.54 70.58
C HIS A 521 46.19 13.08 69.89
N HIS A 522 46.52 14.30 70.31
CA HIS A 522 47.92 14.64 70.54
C HIS A 522 48.29 14.24 71.97
#